data_AF-A0A819KDX6-F1
#
_entry.id   AF-A0A819KDX6-F1
#
_cell.length_a   1.000
_cell.length_b   1.000
_cell.length_c   1.000
_cell.angle_alpha   90.00
_cell.angle_beta   90.00
_cell.angle_gamma   90.00
#
_symmetry.space_group_name_H-M   'P 1'
#
loop_
_entity.id
_entity.type
_entity.pdbx_description
1 polymer ?
#
loop_
_entity_poly.entity_id
_entity_poly.type
_entity_poly.pdbx_seq_one_letter_code
_entity_poly.pdbx_strand_id
1 'polypeptide(L)'
;MNLLFIISILFSSFFSNIILLPLPFNQYAYMLARETIKQHDRSIQAQNKLNSKEKVVNLYLQLLQGNEYVNTKKYFYPSRPIETELENITKSSFYQFLKLLPKGGNLHLHETQILDRKVLLESIKNSPEYDLLYICDQNDCIKNKYYLNYYKNNVPSGWTKVKDSNWTISNIIKKTTLIGILNDLKTPIYSTDAEARWNLADQHGVFNFYRDLLRYNVTRFNYMKLVLDHALEENIQLLESRTGFFGNLFYFDENGLRITMNATEELDLLL
;
A
#
# COMPACT_ATOMS: atom_id res chain seq x y z
N MET A 1 -45.45 -12.77 27.45
CA MET A 1 -45.87 -13.78 26.45
C MET A 1 -45.74 -13.30 25.00
N ASN A 2 -45.07 -12.17 24.68
CA ASN A 2 -45.03 -11.62 23.31
C ASN A 2 -43.62 -11.45 22.70
N LEU A 3 -42.53 -11.82 23.40
CA LEU A 3 -41.17 -11.69 22.84
C LEU A 3 -40.68 -12.98 22.14
N LEU A 4 -41.13 -14.15 22.62
CA LEU A 4 -40.77 -15.46 22.05
C LEU A 4 -41.43 -15.73 20.70
N PHE A 5 -42.58 -15.11 20.41
CA PHE A 5 -43.30 -15.31 19.14
C PHE A 5 -42.68 -14.52 17.98
N ILE A 6 -42.10 -13.34 18.25
CA ILE A 6 -41.46 -12.49 17.24
C ILE A 6 -40.12 -13.08 16.77
N ILE A 7 -39.37 -13.73 17.66
CA ILE A 7 -38.11 -14.41 17.31
C ILE A 7 -38.37 -15.63 16.41
N SER A 8 -39.51 -16.31 16.58
CA SER A 8 -39.86 -17.48 15.76
C SER A 8 -40.23 -17.12 14.30
N ILE A 9 -40.83 -15.94 14.06
CA ILE A 9 -41.21 -15.49 12.71
C ILE A 9 -40.01 -14.92 11.94
N LEU A 10 -39.02 -14.34 12.63
CA LEU A 10 -37.79 -13.86 11.99
C LEU A 10 -36.82 -14.99 11.63
N PHE A 11 -36.89 -16.15 12.31
CA PHE A 11 -36.07 -17.32 11.94
C PHE A 11 -36.64 -18.12 10.75
N SER A 12 -37.96 -18.10 10.51
CA SER A 12 -38.56 -18.86 9.40
C SER A 12 -38.42 -18.19 8.03
N SER A 13 -38.17 -16.88 7.99
CA SER A 13 -37.97 -16.13 6.74
C SER A 13 -36.55 -16.18 6.18
N PHE A 14 -35.58 -16.74 6.92
CA PHE A 14 -34.20 -16.94 6.44
C PHE A 14 -33.93 -18.32 5.83
N PHE A 15 -34.86 -19.27 5.92
CA PHE A 15 -34.67 -20.66 5.44
C PHE A 15 -35.51 -21.05 4.22
N SER A 16 -36.23 -20.11 3.60
CA SER A 16 -37.16 -20.42 2.50
C SER A 16 -36.54 -20.50 1.09
N ASN A 17 -35.20 -20.57 0.97
CA ASN A 17 -34.55 -20.99 -0.26
C ASN A 17 -33.46 -22.05 -0.01
N ILE A 18 -33.75 -23.04 0.86
CA ILE A 18 -33.03 -24.32 0.75
C ILE A 18 -33.48 -24.93 -0.57
N ILE A 19 -32.64 -24.84 -1.59
CA ILE A 19 -32.77 -25.69 -2.78
C ILE A 19 -32.63 -27.13 -2.27
N LEU A 20 -33.75 -27.82 -2.11
CA LEU A 20 -33.80 -29.27 -1.96
C LEU A 20 -33.26 -29.87 -3.26
N LEU A 21 -31.94 -29.98 -3.34
CA LEU A 21 -31.30 -30.71 -4.43
C LEU A 21 -31.68 -32.18 -4.25
N PRO A 22 -32.43 -32.79 -5.19
CA PRO A 22 -32.70 -34.21 -5.11
C PRO A 22 -31.35 -34.94 -5.06
N LEU A 23 -31.14 -35.77 -4.03
CA LEU A 23 -29.98 -36.66 -3.96
C LEU A 23 -29.92 -37.44 -5.29
N PRO A 24 -28.90 -37.23 -6.13
CA PRO A 24 -28.95 -37.69 -7.50
C PRO A 24 -28.79 -39.21 -7.55
N PHE A 25 -29.87 -39.90 -7.93
CA PHE A 25 -29.94 -41.37 -8.03
C PHE A 25 -29.05 -41.97 -9.13
N ASN A 26 -28.36 -41.16 -9.95
CA ASN A 26 -27.35 -41.62 -10.90
C ASN A 26 -26.31 -40.52 -11.22
N GLN A 27 -25.19 -40.92 -11.83
CA GLN A 27 -24.08 -40.03 -12.17
C GLN A 27 -24.49 -38.84 -13.05
N TYR A 28 -25.44 -39.04 -13.96
CA TYR A 28 -25.94 -37.97 -14.84
C TYR A 28 -26.66 -36.87 -14.03
N ALA A 29 -27.59 -37.25 -13.15
CA ALA A 29 -28.29 -36.33 -12.26
C ALA A 29 -27.31 -35.58 -11.35
N TYR A 30 -26.26 -36.26 -10.88
CA TYR A 30 -25.21 -35.65 -10.06
C TYR A 30 -24.41 -34.61 -10.85
N MET A 31 -23.99 -34.95 -12.07
CA MET A 31 -23.26 -34.03 -12.93
C MET A 31 -24.10 -32.79 -13.27
N LEU A 32 -25.39 -32.97 -13.53
CA LEU A 32 -26.30 -31.85 -13.79
C LEU A 32 -26.44 -30.94 -12.56
N ALA A 33 -26.70 -31.51 -11.38
CA ALA A 33 -26.79 -30.74 -10.14
C ALA A 33 -25.49 -29.98 -9.83
N ARG A 34 -24.34 -30.61 -10.05
CA ARG A 34 -23.02 -29.99 -9.89
C ARG A 34 -22.79 -28.84 -10.86
N GLU A 35 -23.14 -28.99 -12.14
CA GLU A 35 -23.02 -27.91 -13.10
C GLU A 35 -23.99 -26.76 -12.78
N THR A 36 -25.19 -27.05 -12.30
CA THR A 36 -26.13 -26.01 -11.81
C THR A 36 -25.52 -25.18 -10.69
N ILE A 37 -24.90 -25.81 -9.68
CA ILE A 37 -24.23 -25.09 -8.58
C ILE A 37 -23.09 -24.22 -9.12
N LYS A 38 -22.23 -24.76 -10.00
CA LYS A 38 -21.15 -23.98 -10.59
C LYS A 38 -21.64 -22.80 -11.43
N GLN A 39 -22.72 -22.99 -12.18
CA GLN A 39 -23.31 -21.92 -12.98
C GLN A 39 -23.90 -20.83 -12.06
N HIS A 40 -24.54 -21.23 -10.96
CA HIS A 40 -25.02 -20.32 -9.95
C HIS A 40 -23.88 -19.49 -9.34
N ASP A 41 -22.80 -20.13 -8.87
CA ASP A 41 -21.63 -19.44 -8.32
C ASP A 41 -21.01 -18.46 -9.32
N ARG A 42 -20.88 -18.88 -10.60
CA ARG A 42 -20.38 -18.01 -11.68
C ARG A 42 -21.30 -16.81 -11.93
N SER A 43 -22.62 -17.00 -11.86
CA SER A 43 -23.59 -15.92 -12.09
C SER A 43 -23.56 -14.85 -10.99
N ILE A 44 -23.21 -15.23 -9.75
CA ILE A 44 -23.01 -14.31 -8.64
C ILE A 44 -21.71 -13.51 -8.82
N GLN A 45 -20.63 -14.16 -9.30
CA GLN A 45 -19.31 -13.57 -9.41
C GLN A 45 -19.09 -12.74 -10.70
N ALA A 46 -19.76 -13.08 -11.80
CA ALA A 46 -19.54 -12.48 -13.12
C ALA A 46 -20.85 -11.95 -13.71
N GLN A 47 -21.23 -10.72 -13.32
CA GLN A 47 -22.45 -10.08 -13.83
C GLN A 47 -22.28 -9.39 -15.19
N ASN A 48 -21.05 -9.31 -15.70
CA ASN A 48 -20.75 -8.57 -16.92
C ASN A 48 -20.86 -9.45 -18.18
N LYS A 49 -21.71 -9.04 -19.13
CA LYS A 49 -21.75 -9.63 -20.47
C LYS A 49 -20.53 -9.16 -21.27
N LEU A 50 -19.53 -10.02 -21.38
CA LEU A 50 -18.32 -9.75 -22.16
C LEU A 50 -18.59 -9.75 -23.67
N ASN A 51 -18.09 -8.76 -24.38
CA ASN A 51 -18.04 -8.74 -25.84
C ASN A 51 -16.97 -9.71 -26.39
N SER A 52 -16.94 -9.92 -27.70
CA SER A 52 -16.04 -10.90 -28.33
C SER A 52 -14.56 -10.63 -28.07
N LYS A 53 -14.14 -9.36 -28.01
CA LYS A 53 -12.74 -8.99 -27.71
C LYS A 53 -12.42 -9.22 -26.24
N GLU A 54 -13.31 -8.81 -25.33
CA GLU A 54 -13.17 -9.02 -23.89
C GLU A 54 -13.09 -10.50 -23.53
N LYS A 55 -13.83 -11.38 -24.23
CA LYS A 55 -13.74 -12.83 -24.05
C LYS A 55 -12.35 -13.36 -24.38
N VAL A 56 -11.72 -12.89 -25.45
CA VAL A 56 -10.34 -13.28 -25.82
C VAL A 56 -9.36 -12.85 -24.73
N VAL A 57 -9.48 -11.60 -24.27
CA VAL A 57 -8.63 -11.05 -23.20
C VAL A 57 -8.83 -11.83 -21.89
N ASN A 58 -10.07 -12.14 -21.52
CA ASN A 58 -10.38 -12.94 -20.33
C ASN A 58 -9.80 -14.36 -20.42
N LEU A 59 -9.88 -15.02 -21.58
CA LEU A 59 -9.28 -16.35 -21.78
C LEU A 59 -7.77 -16.31 -21.61
N TYR A 60 -7.11 -15.27 -22.14
CA TYR A 60 -5.67 -15.09 -21.95
C TYR A 60 -5.30 -14.83 -20.49
N LEU A 61 -6.06 -13.99 -19.78
CA LEU A 61 -5.87 -13.76 -18.34
C LEU A 61 -6.01 -15.04 -17.52
N GLN A 62 -7.03 -15.85 -17.81
CA GLN A 62 -7.24 -17.16 -17.16
C GLN A 62 -6.10 -18.14 -17.46
N LEU A 63 -5.55 -18.13 -18.67
CA LEU A 63 -4.39 -18.93 -19.03
C LEU A 63 -3.16 -18.52 -18.21
N LEU A 64 -2.87 -17.22 -18.11
CA LEU A 64 -1.76 -16.71 -17.29
C LEU A 64 -1.93 -17.08 -15.82
N GLN A 65 -3.14 -16.88 -15.26
CA GLN A 65 -3.46 -17.25 -13.89
C GLN A 65 -3.30 -18.75 -13.63
N GLY A 66 -3.82 -19.58 -14.55
CA GLY A 66 -3.74 -21.04 -14.44
C GLY A 66 -2.29 -21.54 -14.51
N ASN A 67 -1.50 -20.99 -15.43
CA ASN A 67 -0.08 -21.33 -15.56
C ASN A 67 0.72 -20.93 -14.32
N GLU A 68 0.51 -19.72 -13.79
CA GLU A 68 1.14 -19.30 -12.54
C GLU A 68 0.76 -20.24 -11.40
N TYR A 69 -0.53 -20.51 -11.20
CA TYR A 69 -1.01 -21.42 -10.14
C TYR A 69 -0.41 -22.83 -10.25
N VAL A 70 -0.35 -23.41 -11.45
CA VAL A 70 0.25 -24.75 -11.65
C VAL A 70 1.73 -24.73 -11.28
N ASN A 71 2.47 -23.72 -11.72
CA ASN A 71 3.91 -23.59 -11.46
C ASN A 71 4.19 -23.34 -9.97
N THR A 72 3.35 -22.56 -9.30
CA THR A 72 3.51 -22.17 -7.89
C THR A 72 2.65 -23.02 -6.95
N LYS A 73 2.07 -24.14 -7.39
CA LYS A 73 1.05 -24.88 -6.59
C LYS A 73 1.54 -25.27 -5.19
N LYS A 74 2.83 -25.60 -5.06
CA LYS A 74 3.46 -25.97 -3.79
C LYS A 74 3.97 -24.77 -2.97
N TYR A 75 4.04 -23.58 -3.57
CA TYR A 75 4.60 -22.36 -3.00
C TYR A 75 3.81 -21.14 -3.49
N PHE A 76 2.48 -21.19 -3.31
CA PHE A 76 1.57 -20.20 -3.86
C PHE A 76 1.89 -18.81 -3.30
N TYR A 77 2.25 -17.86 -4.16
CA TYR A 77 2.80 -16.58 -3.71
C TYR A 77 1.91 -15.84 -2.70
N PRO A 78 0.58 -15.74 -2.90
CA PRO A 78 -0.29 -15.05 -1.95
C PRO A 78 -0.41 -15.73 -0.57
N SER A 79 0.00 -17.00 -0.41
CA SER A 79 0.00 -17.67 0.90
C SER A 79 1.31 -17.49 1.67
N ARG A 80 2.25 -16.69 1.16
CA ARG A 80 3.56 -16.46 1.77
C ARG A 80 3.75 -14.98 2.08
N PRO A 81 4.63 -14.63 3.04
CA PRO A 81 4.89 -13.24 3.37
C PRO A 81 5.40 -12.48 2.15
N ILE A 82 4.83 -11.29 1.89
CA ILE A 82 5.10 -10.49 0.69
C ILE A 82 6.59 -10.14 0.54
N GLU A 83 7.30 -9.94 1.66
CA GLU A 83 8.74 -9.68 1.71
C GLU A 83 9.59 -10.80 1.09
N THR A 84 9.05 -12.03 1.03
CA THR A 84 9.74 -13.19 0.44
C THR A 84 9.37 -13.44 -1.02
N GLU A 85 8.23 -12.91 -1.48
CA GLU A 85 7.69 -13.22 -2.81
C GLU A 85 7.53 -12.00 -3.73
N LEU A 86 7.76 -10.78 -3.25
CA LEU A 86 7.56 -9.55 -4.02
C LEU A 86 8.31 -9.57 -5.36
N GLU A 87 9.56 -10.06 -5.38
CA GLU A 87 10.35 -10.16 -6.61
C GLU A 87 9.75 -11.19 -7.60
N ASN A 88 9.22 -12.31 -7.10
CA ASN A 88 8.60 -13.33 -7.93
C ASN A 88 7.26 -12.84 -8.50
N ILE A 89 6.44 -12.20 -7.65
CA ILE A 89 5.17 -11.58 -8.06
C ILE A 89 5.42 -10.54 -9.13
N THR A 90 6.33 -9.60 -8.91
CA THR A 90 6.58 -8.50 -9.85
C THR A 90 7.14 -8.97 -11.18
N LYS A 91 7.86 -10.09 -11.24
CA LYS A 91 8.34 -10.68 -12.51
C LYS A 91 7.33 -11.55 -13.22
N SER A 92 6.21 -11.89 -12.57
CA SER A 92 5.27 -12.86 -13.10
C SER A 92 4.50 -12.29 -14.31
N SER A 93 4.27 -13.12 -15.33
CA SER A 93 3.50 -12.70 -16.51
C SER A 93 2.07 -12.30 -16.14
N PHE A 94 1.49 -12.92 -15.11
CA PHE A 94 0.17 -12.56 -14.60
C PHE A 94 0.17 -11.14 -14.02
N TYR A 95 1.12 -10.81 -13.13
CA TYR A 95 1.26 -9.47 -12.57
C TYR A 95 1.55 -8.41 -13.65
N GLN A 96 2.48 -8.70 -14.56
CA GLN A 96 2.80 -7.80 -15.67
C GLN A 96 1.58 -7.50 -16.54
N PHE A 97 0.70 -8.48 -16.75
CA PHE A 97 -0.57 -8.27 -17.42
C PHE A 97 -1.53 -7.38 -16.61
N LEU A 98 -1.67 -7.62 -15.29
CA LEU A 98 -2.50 -6.80 -14.40
C LEU A 98 -2.04 -5.33 -14.34
N LYS A 99 -0.74 -5.08 -14.48
CA LYS A 99 -0.18 -3.72 -14.55
C LYS A 99 -0.74 -2.94 -15.75
N LEU A 100 -0.97 -3.60 -16.88
CA LEU A 100 -1.53 -2.98 -18.08
C LEU A 100 -3.02 -2.60 -17.95
N LEU A 101 -3.76 -3.22 -17.03
CA LEU A 101 -5.19 -2.96 -16.87
C LEU A 101 -5.46 -1.56 -16.32
N PRO A 102 -6.46 -0.84 -16.86
CA PRO A 102 -6.92 0.43 -16.28
C PRO A 102 -7.62 0.11 -14.96
N LYS A 103 -6.97 0.47 -13.85
CA LYS A 103 -7.45 0.13 -12.50
C LYS A 103 -8.47 1.13 -11.96
N GLY A 104 -8.74 2.23 -12.68
CA GLY A 104 -9.67 3.26 -12.26
C GLY A 104 -9.07 4.08 -11.12
N GLY A 105 -9.69 4.04 -9.94
CA GLY A 105 -9.26 4.83 -8.79
C GLY A 105 -8.67 4.00 -7.65
N ASN A 106 -7.64 4.52 -7.00
CA ASN A 106 -7.18 4.05 -5.70
C ASN A 106 -7.78 4.91 -4.59
N LEU A 107 -8.69 4.33 -3.82
CA LEU A 107 -9.55 5.05 -2.87
C LEU A 107 -9.08 4.95 -1.42
N HIS A 108 -7.96 4.28 -1.16
CA HIS A 108 -7.47 4.05 0.20
C HIS A 108 -5.96 4.22 0.27
N LEU A 109 -5.54 5.48 0.36
CA LEU A 109 -4.14 5.85 0.44
C LEU A 109 -3.86 6.65 1.72
N HIS A 110 -2.69 6.40 2.30
CA HIS A 110 -2.13 7.22 3.36
C HIS A 110 -1.02 8.07 2.77
N GLU A 111 -1.17 9.38 2.88
CA GLU A 111 -0.31 10.38 2.21
C GLU A 111 1.19 10.21 2.43
N THR A 112 1.65 9.71 3.58
CA THR A 112 3.10 9.47 3.83
C THR A 112 3.58 8.11 3.37
N GLN A 113 2.74 7.28 2.73
CA GLN A 113 3.06 5.89 2.42
C GLN A 113 2.65 5.50 0.99
N ILE A 114 2.36 6.47 0.12
CA ILE A 114 1.97 6.21 -1.27
C ILE A 114 3.20 5.89 -2.13
N LEU A 115 4.21 6.75 -2.09
CA LEU A 115 5.43 6.63 -2.89
C LEU A 115 6.45 5.70 -2.23
N ASP A 116 7.16 4.93 -3.05
CA ASP A 116 8.35 4.18 -2.60
C ASP A 116 9.37 5.17 -2.00
N ARG A 117 9.80 4.88 -0.77
CA ARG A 117 10.79 5.68 -0.06
C ARG A 117 12.10 5.81 -0.82
N LYS A 118 12.52 4.78 -1.55
CA LYS A 118 13.71 4.83 -2.40
C LYS A 118 13.58 5.91 -3.46
N VAL A 119 12.43 5.96 -4.14
CA VAL A 119 12.16 6.94 -5.19
C VAL A 119 12.22 8.36 -4.63
N LEU A 120 11.56 8.61 -3.49
CA LEU A 120 11.61 9.92 -2.82
C LEU A 120 13.05 10.31 -2.46
N LEU A 121 13.80 9.41 -1.80
CA LEU A 121 15.16 9.72 -1.34
C LEU A 121 16.14 9.90 -2.49
N GLU A 122 16.04 9.12 -3.57
CA GLU A 122 16.86 9.33 -4.77
C GLU A 122 16.50 10.65 -5.46
N SER A 123 15.22 11.01 -5.51
CA SER A 123 14.82 12.33 -6.04
C SER A 123 15.39 13.47 -5.20
N ILE A 124 15.37 13.36 -3.87
CA ILE A 124 15.96 14.37 -2.98
C ILE A 124 17.48 14.42 -3.17
N LYS A 125 18.15 13.26 -3.24
CA LYS A 125 19.60 13.18 -3.44
C LYS A 125 20.07 13.87 -4.72
N ASN A 126 19.24 13.87 -5.76
CA ASN A 126 19.50 14.52 -7.04
C ASN A 126 19.01 15.98 -7.10
N SER A 127 18.63 16.56 -5.96
CA SER A 127 18.12 17.93 -5.84
C SER A 127 18.98 18.79 -4.91
N PRO A 128 18.93 20.13 -5.01
CA PRO A 128 19.61 21.03 -4.07
C PRO A 128 19.26 20.79 -2.60
N GLU A 129 18.05 20.28 -2.32
CA GLU A 129 17.57 19.96 -0.99
C GLU A 129 18.38 18.88 -0.28
N TYR A 130 19.16 18.09 -1.01
CA TYR A 130 20.05 17.09 -0.40
C TYR A 130 21.06 17.72 0.57
N ASP A 131 21.52 18.93 0.28
CA ASP A 131 22.45 19.67 1.15
C ASP A 131 21.81 20.16 2.45
N LEU A 132 20.49 20.08 2.56
CA LEU A 132 19.73 20.44 3.75
C LEU A 132 19.29 19.21 4.55
N LEU A 133 19.55 17.99 4.05
CA LEU A 133 19.00 16.76 4.61
C LEU A 133 19.80 16.27 5.81
N TYR A 134 19.13 16.15 6.95
CA TYR A 134 19.68 15.56 8.17
C TYR A 134 18.88 14.35 8.59
N ILE A 135 19.58 13.38 9.17
CA ILE A 135 18.99 12.20 9.80
C ILE A 135 19.35 12.20 11.27
N CYS A 136 18.40 11.76 12.08
CA CYS A 136 18.61 11.53 13.49
C CYS A 136 18.52 10.02 13.75
N ASP A 137 19.57 9.47 14.37
CA ASP A 137 19.58 8.06 14.75
C ASP A 137 18.69 7.83 15.97
N GLN A 138 18.22 6.59 16.11
CA GLN A 138 17.30 6.15 17.14
C GLN A 138 17.78 6.48 18.57
N ASN A 139 19.09 6.51 18.84
CA ASN A 139 19.59 6.70 20.20
C ASN A 139 19.63 8.17 20.65
N ASP A 140 19.68 9.10 19.70
CA ASP A 140 19.93 10.52 19.98
C ASP A 140 18.68 11.39 19.73
N CYS A 141 17.57 10.78 19.30
CA CYS A 141 16.38 11.49 18.88
C CYS A 141 15.19 11.41 19.84
N ILE A 142 14.31 12.41 19.71
CA ILE A 142 13.03 12.50 20.41
C ILE A 142 12.26 11.19 20.23
N LYS A 143 11.94 10.52 21.36
CA LYS A 143 11.18 9.25 21.45
C LYS A 143 11.90 7.99 20.95
N ASN A 144 13.22 8.02 20.78
CA ASN A 144 14.01 6.87 20.33
C ASN A 144 13.56 6.29 18.98
N LYS A 145 13.43 7.15 17.96
CA LYS A 145 13.00 6.79 16.60
C LYS A 145 13.87 7.45 15.56
N TYR A 146 13.94 6.86 14.36
CA TYR A 146 14.57 7.49 13.21
C TYR A 146 13.70 8.64 12.68
N TYR A 147 14.34 9.75 12.31
CA TYR A 147 13.69 10.87 11.62
C TYR A 147 14.59 11.45 10.52
N LEU A 148 13.97 11.93 9.46
CA LEU A 148 14.57 12.80 8.46
C LEU A 148 13.90 14.16 8.49
N ASN A 149 14.71 15.21 8.39
CA ASN A 149 14.23 16.58 8.30
C ASN A 149 15.22 17.46 7.54
N TYR A 150 14.76 18.65 7.14
CA TYR A 150 15.61 19.67 6.56
C TYR A 150 16.02 20.70 7.61
N TYR A 151 17.29 21.12 7.56
CA TYR A 151 17.80 22.26 8.32
C TYR A 151 18.77 23.07 7.46
N LYS A 152 18.62 24.40 7.48
CA LYS A 152 19.63 25.35 6.97
C LYS A 152 20.51 25.86 8.10
N ASN A 153 19.88 26.34 9.17
CA ASN A 153 20.49 26.90 10.37
C ASN A 153 19.91 26.22 11.62
N ASN A 154 20.60 26.34 12.77
CA ASN A 154 20.12 25.84 14.07
C ASN A 154 19.79 24.33 14.10
N VAL A 155 20.70 23.52 13.58
CA VAL A 155 20.57 22.05 13.60
C VAL A 155 20.50 21.56 15.06
N PRO A 156 19.44 20.83 15.47
CA PRO A 156 19.36 20.32 16.84
C PRO A 156 20.46 19.28 17.11
N SER A 157 20.84 19.14 18.39
CA SER A 157 21.77 18.07 18.80
C SER A 157 21.23 16.68 18.43
N GLY A 158 22.12 15.74 18.11
CA GLY A 158 21.77 14.38 17.68
C GLY A 158 21.46 14.21 16.20
N TRP A 159 21.32 15.30 15.44
CA TRP A 159 21.10 15.25 13.99
C TRP A 159 22.43 15.25 13.24
N THR A 160 22.56 14.30 12.31
CA THR A 160 23.73 14.15 11.45
C THR A 160 23.35 14.49 10.01
N LYS A 161 24.18 15.29 9.34
CA LYS A 161 23.97 15.63 7.93
C LYS A 161 24.14 14.37 7.08
N VAL A 162 23.14 14.04 6.25
CA VAL A 162 23.16 12.78 5.49
C VAL A 162 24.36 12.71 4.55
N LYS A 163 24.62 13.81 3.82
CA LYS A 163 25.72 13.93 2.85
C LYS A 163 27.11 13.69 3.45
N ASP A 164 27.30 14.05 4.72
CA ASP A 164 28.61 14.01 5.40
C ASP A 164 28.74 12.78 6.32
N SER A 165 27.85 11.81 6.17
CA SER A 165 27.73 10.65 7.07
C SER A 165 27.84 9.32 6.32
N ASN A 166 27.88 8.22 7.08
CA ASN A 166 27.85 6.86 6.54
C ASN A 166 26.44 6.40 6.13
N TRP A 167 25.44 7.29 6.18
CA TRP A 167 24.07 6.99 5.80
C TRP A 167 23.92 6.94 4.28
N THR A 168 23.65 5.74 3.77
CA THR A 168 23.25 5.53 2.38
C THR A 168 21.73 5.37 2.30
N ILE A 169 21.14 5.67 1.13
CA ILE A 169 19.71 5.43 0.87
C ILE A 169 19.34 3.97 1.18
N SER A 170 20.20 3.02 0.80
CA SER A 170 20.01 1.59 1.10
C SER A 170 19.93 1.31 2.60
N ASN A 171 20.85 1.87 3.38
CA ASN A 171 20.86 1.70 4.85
C ASN A 171 19.64 2.36 5.50
N ILE A 172 19.21 3.51 4.99
CA ILE A 172 17.99 4.18 5.44
C ILE A 172 16.76 3.29 5.18
N ILE A 173 16.58 2.79 3.96
CA ILE A 173 15.44 1.93 3.61
C ILE A 173 15.40 0.69 4.49
N LYS A 174 16.54 0.01 4.66
CA LYS A 174 16.66 -1.19 5.47
C LYS A 174 16.19 -0.96 6.91
N LYS A 175 16.55 0.17 7.52
CA LYS A 175 16.26 0.44 8.93
C LYS A 175 14.87 1.05 9.19
N THR A 176 14.24 1.62 8.17
CA THR A 176 13.08 2.50 8.38
C THR A 176 11.82 2.02 7.67
N THR A 177 11.88 1.07 6.74
CA THR A 177 10.70 0.51 6.05
C THR A 177 10.25 -0.79 6.71
N LEU A 178 8.95 -1.10 6.67
CA LEU A 178 8.43 -2.34 7.23
C LEU A 178 9.12 -3.57 6.63
N ILE A 179 9.21 -3.65 5.30
CA ILE A 179 9.90 -4.76 4.61
C ILE A 179 11.38 -4.82 5.00
N GLY A 180 12.06 -3.67 5.09
CA GLY A 180 13.47 -3.62 5.49
C GLY A 180 13.70 -4.16 6.91
N ILE A 181 12.84 -3.81 7.86
CA ILE A 181 12.92 -4.23 9.26
C ILE A 181 12.56 -5.71 9.42
N LEU A 182 11.52 -6.19 8.71
CA LEU A 182 11.10 -7.58 8.76
C LEU A 182 12.12 -8.54 8.11
N ASN A 183 12.87 -8.05 7.12
CA ASN A 183 13.98 -8.81 6.51
C ASN A 183 15.28 -8.76 7.33
N ASP A 184 15.34 -8.01 8.43
CA ASP A 184 16.47 -8.08 9.35
C ASP A 184 16.37 -9.35 10.20
N LEU A 185 17.35 -10.24 10.06
CA LEU A 185 17.43 -11.56 10.72
C LEU A 185 17.39 -11.49 12.26
N LYS A 186 17.58 -10.30 12.84
CA LYS A 186 17.54 -10.05 14.29
C LYS A 186 16.14 -9.72 14.80
N THR A 187 15.20 -9.40 13.91
CA THR A 187 13.82 -9.11 14.29
C THR A 187 13.09 -10.42 14.58
N PRO A 188 12.48 -10.60 15.77
CA PRO A 188 11.65 -11.77 16.03
C PRO A 188 10.54 -11.84 14.96
N ILE A 189 10.38 -13.00 14.31
CA ILE A 189 9.37 -13.17 13.27
C ILE A 189 7.99 -13.21 13.92
N TYR A 190 7.36 -12.05 14.04
CA TYR A 190 5.99 -11.88 14.54
C TYR A 190 4.98 -12.18 13.43
N SER A 191 5.03 -13.36 12.78
CA SER A 191 4.27 -13.58 11.53
C SER A 191 2.77 -13.37 11.65
N THR A 192 2.21 -13.59 12.85
CA THR A 192 0.77 -13.47 13.13
C THR A 192 0.41 -12.42 14.18
N ASP A 193 1.39 -11.80 14.85
CA ASP A 193 1.14 -10.79 15.89
C ASP A 193 1.14 -9.39 15.26
N ALA A 194 -0.06 -8.91 14.97
CA ALA A 194 -0.26 -7.60 14.37
C ALA A 194 0.21 -6.47 15.30
N GLU A 195 -0.02 -6.58 16.62
CA GLU A 195 0.33 -5.54 17.58
C GLU A 195 1.84 -5.39 17.69
N ALA A 196 2.57 -6.50 17.82
CA ALA A 196 4.03 -6.48 17.84
C ALA A 196 4.61 -5.87 16.56
N ARG A 197 4.05 -6.18 15.39
CA ARG A 197 4.46 -5.58 14.10
C ARG A 197 4.22 -4.07 14.06
N TRP A 198 3.07 -3.61 14.54
CA TRP A 198 2.75 -2.18 14.61
C TRP A 198 3.70 -1.44 15.55
N ASN A 199 3.95 -1.99 16.74
CA ASN A 199 4.86 -1.41 17.72
C ASN A 199 6.29 -1.34 17.19
N LEU A 200 6.77 -2.41 16.54
CA LEU A 200 8.09 -2.42 15.92
C LEU A 200 8.20 -1.38 14.79
N ALA A 201 7.21 -1.31 13.90
CA ALA A 201 7.20 -0.32 12.84
C ALA A 201 7.23 1.11 13.38
N ASP A 202 6.48 1.38 14.45
CA ASP A 202 6.46 2.68 15.10
C ASP A 202 7.78 3.01 15.82
N GLN A 203 8.43 2.05 16.49
CA GLN A 203 9.75 2.21 17.11
C GLN A 203 10.83 2.57 16.09
N HIS A 204 10.75 2.01 14.89
CA HIS A 204 11.66 2.35 13.78
C HIS A 204 11.22 3.59 12.99
N GLY A 205 10.15 4.26 13.42
CA GLY A 205 9.66 5.49 12.81
C GLY A 205 8.99 5.30 11.45
N VAL A 206 8.63 4.08 11.02
CA VAL A 206 8.12 3.78 9.66
C VAL A 206 7.09 4.79 9.14
N PHE A 207 6.14 5.17 10.00
CA PHE A 207 5.01 6.04 9.65
C PHE A 207 5.32 7.54 9.68
N ASN A 208 6.29 7.97 10.49
CA ASN A 208 6.61 9.38 10.70
C ASN A 208 8.00 9.78 10.18
N PHE A 209 8.78 8.81 9.68
CA PHE A 209 10.20 8.95 9.37
C PHE A 209 10.52 10.18 8.51
N TYR A 210 9.76 10.38 7.43
CA TYR A 210 9.96 11.50 6.51
C TYR A 210 8.79 12.49 6.51
N ARG A 211 7.91 12.43 7.51
CA ARG A 211 6.70 13.28 7.59
C ARG A 211 7.03 14.76 7.43
N ASP A 212 8.09 15.23 8.09
CA ASP A 212 8.48 16.64 8.02
C ASP A 212 9.13 17.02 6.69
N LEU A 213 9.71 16.08 5.94
CA LEU A 213 10.17 16.35 4.57
C LEU A 213 8.99 16.71 3.66
N LEU A 214 7.84 16.05 3.82
CA LEU A 214 6.63 16.35 3.04
C LEU A 214 5.95 17.66 3.46
N ARG A 215 6.41 18.31 4.53
CA ARG A 215 5.95 19.64 4.91
C ARG A 215 6.83 20.73 4.30
N TYR A 216 7.99 20.41 3.75
CA TYR A 216 8.77 21.39 3.00
C TYR A 216 8.16 21.57 1.61
N ASN A 217 7.84 22.81 1.24
CA ASN A 217 7.08 23.11 0.03
C ASN A 217 7.67 22.48 -1.25
N VAL A 218 8.98 22.60 -1.48
CA VAL A 218 9.63 22.05 -2.68
C VAL A 218 9.50 20.52 -2.73
N THR A 219 9.85 19.85 -1.63
CA THR A 219 9.77 18.38 -1.54
C THR A 219 8.33 17.90 -1.60
N ARG A 220 7.38 18.66 -1.07
CA ARG A 220 5.95 18.36 -1.13
C ARG A 220 5.43 18.31 -2.57
N PHE A 221 5.67 19.36 -3.35
CA PHE A 221 5.20 19.40 -4.75
C PHE A 221 5.91 18.36 -5.62
N ASN A 222 7.20 18.15 -5.39
CA ASN A 222 7.94 17.08 -6.07
C ASN A 222 7.39 15.68 -5.71
N TYR A 223 7.09 15.44 -4.42
CA TYR A 223 6.44 14.21 -3.97
C TYR A 223 5.10 13.97 -4.66
N MET A 224 4.24 15.00 -4.71
CA MET A 224 2.93 14.90 -5.37
C MET A 224 3.08 14.58 -6.85
N LYS A 225 4.02 15.23 -7.55
CA LYS A 225 4.34 14.92 -8.95
C LYS A 225 4.77 13.46 -9.11
N LEU A 226 5.71 12.98 -8.30
CA LEU A 226 6.18 11.60 -8.36
C LEU A 226 5.06 10.59 -8.09
N VAL A 227 4.17 10.86 -7.13
CA VAL A 227 3.00 10.02 -6.86
C VAL A 227 2.10 9.91 -8.10
N LEU A 228 1.84 11.04 -8.77
CA LEU A 228 1.02 11.06 -9.99
C LEU A 228 1.71 10.32 -11.14
N ASP A 229 3.01 10.55 -11.35
CA ASP A 229 3.80 9.87 -12.38
C ASP A 229 3.76 8.34 -12.17
N HIS A 230 3.99 7.87 -10.95
CA HIS A 230 3.92 6.43 -10.62
C HIS A 230 2.50 5.85 -10.70
N ALA A 231 1.46 6.62 -10.38
CA ALA A 231 0.08 6.17 -10.58
C ALA A 231 -0.24 5.97 -12.06
N LEU A 232 0.27 6.84 -12.93
CA LEU A 232 0.13 6.70 -14.38
C LEU A 232 0.91 5.48 -14.91
N GLU A 233 2.13 5.21 -14.40
CA GLU A 233 2.88 3.98 -14.72
C GLU A 233 2.13 2.71 -14.33
N GLU A 234 1.32 2.78 -13.28
CA GLU A 234 0.44 1.70 -12.82
C GLU A 234 -0.95 1.75 -13.47
N ASN A 235 -1.20 2.63 -14.46
CA ASN A 235 -2.49 2.78 -15.13
C ASN A 235 -3.67 3.03 -14.17
N ILE A 236 -3.45 3.91 -13.18
CA ILE A 236 -4.44 4.42 -12.22
C ILE A 236 -4.80 5.87 -12.59
N GLN A 237 -6.09 6.18 -12.66
CA GLN A 237 -6.61 7.47 -13.14
C GLN A 237 -7.10 8.39 -12.01
N LEU A 238 -7.35 7.85 -10.82
CA LEU A 238 -7.84 8.62 -9.67
C LEU A 238 -7.11 8.17 -8.39
N LEU A 239 -6.75 9.13 -7.55
CA LEU A 239 -6.17 8.87 -6.23
C LEU A 239 -6.98 9.64 -5.18
N GLU A 240 -7.50 8.93 -4.19
CA GLU A 240 -8.06 9.53 -2.99
C GLU A 240 -7.21 9.12 -1.78
N SER A 241 -6.61 10.12 -1.14
CA SER A 241 -5.72 9.90 0.00
C SER A 241 -6.21 10.59 1.26
N ARG A 242 -6.01 9.94 2.40
CA ARG A 242 -6.16 10.55 3.71
C ARG A 242 -4.95 11.43 3.99
N THR A 243 -5.18 12.74 4.04
CA THR A 243 -4.16 13.73 4.41
C THR A 243 -4.26 14.14 5.88
N GLY A 244 -3.10 14.35 6.51
CA GLY A 244 -3.00 14.84 7.89
C GLY A 244 -2.11 16.07 8.04
N PHE A 245 -1.73 16.73 6.95
CA PHE A 245 -0.70 17.79 6.95
C PHE A 245 -1.17 19.17 6.51
N PHE A 246 -2.43 19.33 6.13
CA PHE A 246 -2.97 20.63 5.73
C PHE A 246 -2.70 21.70 6.81
N GLY A 247 -2.20 22.86 6.39
CA GLY A 247 -1.85 23.99 7.26
C GLY A 247 -0.52 23.84 7.99
N ASN A 248 0.45 23.12 7.41
CA ASN A 248 1.79 22.96 7.98
C ASN A 248 2.91 22.99 6.93
N LEU A 249 2.61 23.42 5.70
CA LEU A 249 3.64 23.64 4.69
C LEU A 249 4.64 24.68 5.19
N PHE A 250 5.92 24.50 4.92
CA PHE A 250 6.96 25.46 5.28
C PHE A 250 7.98 25.64 4.17
N TYR A 251 8.67 26.76 4.22
CA TYR A 251 9.84 27.05 3.40
C TYR A 251 10.95 27.66 4.28
N PHE A 252 12.14 27.81 3.72
CA PHE A 252 13.20 28.57 4.36
C PHE A 252 13.32 29.95 3.69
N ASP A 253 13.30 31.01 4.48
CA ASP A 253 13.54 32.37 3.98
C ASP A 253 15.01 32.59 3.55
N GLU A 254 15.32 33.81 3.14
CA GLU A 254 16.66 34.24 2.73
C GLU A 254 17.70 34.11 3.85
N ASN A 255 17.28 34.21 5.11
CA ASN A 255 18.12 34.07 6.30
C ASN A 255 18.20 32.60 6.76
N GLY A 256 17.56 31.67 6.05
CA GLY A 256 17.51 30.26 6.38
C GLY A 256 16.61 29.92 7.57
N LEU A 257 15.73 30.84 7.98
CA LEU A 257 14.72 30.58 9.00
C LEU A 257 13.54 29.81 8.40
N ARG A 258 13.02 28.86 9.16
CA ARG A 258 11.84 28.09 8.78
C ARG A 258 10.59 28.92 8.98
N ILE A 259 9.87 29.20 7.89
CA ILE A 259 8.60 29.90 7.90
C ILE A 259 7.48 28.91 7.56
N THR A 260 6.55 28.72 8.47
CA THR A 260 5.37 27.85 8.28
C THR A 260 4.23 28.68 7.72
N MET A 261 3.67 28.23 6.61
CA MET A 261 2.49 28.81 5.98
C MET A 261 1.23 28.44 6.76
N ASN A 262 0.29 29.36 6.81
CA ASN A 262 -1.04 29.07 7.34
C ASN A 262 -1.88 28.28 6.31
N ALA A 263 -3.00 27.72 6.76
CA ALA A 263 -3.85 26.88 5.90
C ALA A 263 -4.43 27.61 4.68
N THR A 264 -4.64 28.93 4.76
CA THR A 264 -5.16 29.72 3.63
C THR A 264 -4.08 29.92 2.58
N GLU A 265 -2.87 30.31 3.01
CA GLU A 265 -1.71 30.45 2.12
C GLU A 265 -1.35 29.13 1.42
N GLU A 266 -1.45 28.01 2.15
CA GLU A 266 -1.23 26.68 1.57
C GLU A 266 -2.30 26.32 0.53
N LEU A 267 -3.58 26.68 0.77
CA LEU A 267 -4.66 26.46 -0.18
C LEU A 267 -4.47 27.27 -1.47
N ASP A 268 -4.07 28.53 -1.34
CA ASP A 268 -3.83 29.42 -2.48
C ASP A 268 -2.68 28.92 -3.39
N LEU A 269 -1.74 28.14 -2.85
CA LEU A 269 -0.66 27.50 -3.63
C LEU A 269 -1.08 26.19 -4.31
N LEU A 270 -2.18 25.58 -3.87
CA LEU A 270 -2.67 24.29 -4.38
C LEU A 270 -3.75 24.46 -5.45
N LEU A 271 -4.35 25.64 -5.56
CA LEU A 271 -5.38 26.01 -6.56
C LEU A 271 -4.76 26.72 -7.77
#